data_AF-A0ABD5KJ07-F1
#
_entry.id   AF-A0ABD5KJ07-F1
#
_cell.length_a   1.000
_cell.length_b   1.000
_cell.length_c   1.000
_cell.angle_alpha   90.00
_cell.angle_beta   90.00
_cell.angle_gamma   90.00
#
_symmetry.space_group_name_H-M   'P 1'
#
loop_
_entity.id
_entity.type
_entity.pdbx_description
1 polymer ?
#
loop_
_entity_poly.entity_id
_entity_poly.type
_entity_poly.pdbx_seq_one_letter_code
_entity_poly.pdbx_strand_id
1 'polypeptide(L)' 'MTFDLIPSRPTKTFIKKLKDKELKKKFKEAFMDIQLNPFEAGETKTGDLAGVYGYDIYL' A
#
# COMPACT_ATOMS: atom_id res chain seq x y z
N MET A 1 -10.18 -14.29 5.54
CA MET A 1 -9.95 -13.31 6.63
C MET A 1 -9.17 -12.16 6.02
N THR A 2 -9.46 -10.91 6.36
CA THR A 2 -8.70 -9.75 5.87
C THR A 2 -8.02 -9.06 7.06
N PHE A 3 -6.85 -8.49 6.82
CA PHE A 3 -6.09 -7.73 7.81
C PHE A 3 -6.59 -6.28 7.88
N ASP A 4 -6.39 -5.65 9.04
CA ASP A 4 -6.74 -4.25 9.25
C ASP A 4 -5.73 -3.31 8.58
N LEU A 5 -6.25 -2.31 7.85
CA LEU A 5 -5.43 -1.26 7.27
C LEU A 5 -5.25 -0.11 8.28
N ILE A 6 -4.02 0.11 8.73
CA ILE A 6 -3.67 1.22 9.64
C ILE A 6 -2.76 2.22 8.91
N PRO A 7 -3.33 3.22 8.21
CA PRO A 7 -2.52 4.17 7.46
C PRO A 7 -1.93 5.26 8.37
N SER A 8 -0.69 5.62 8.10
CA SER A 8 -0.01 6.74 8.75
C SER A 8 -0.73 8.08 8.48
N ARG A 9 -0.50 9.08 9.34
CA ARG A 9 -1.03 10.45 9.13
C ARG A 9 -0.56 11.06 7.78
N PRO A 10 0.71 10.90 7.37
CA PRO A 10 1.16 11.30 6.03
C PRO A 10 0.38 10.61 4.91
N THR A 11 0.19 9.30 4.98
CA THR A 11 -0.56 8.53 3.96
C THR A 11 -1.99 9.05 3.82
N LYS A 12 -2.71 9.24 4.93
CA LYS A 12 -4.07 9.81 4.93
C LYS A 12 -4.12 11.19 4.24
N THR A 13 -3.13 12.04 4.53
CA THR A 13 -3.04 13.39 3.96
C THR A 13 -2.76 13.35 2.45
N PHE A 14 -1.84 12.48 2.02
CA PHE A 14 -1.48 12.32 0.62
C PHE A 14 -2.67 11.84 -0.22
N ILE A 15 -3.33 10.74 0.20
CA ILE A 15 -4.48 10.18 -0.50
C ILE A 15 -5.66 11.18 -0.56
N LYS A 16 -5.86 11.98 0.50
CA LYS A 16 -6.89 13.03 0.51
C LYS A 16 -6.62 14.13 -0.53
N LYS A 17 -5.34 14.51 -0.74
CA LYS A 17 -4.94 15.56 -1.68
C LYS A 17 -4.83 15.08 -3.13
N LEU A 18 -4.80 13.76 -3.36
CA LEU A 18 -4.64 13.17 -4.67
C LEU A 18 -5.87 13.46 -5.56
N LYS A 19 -5.63 14.20 -6.66
CA LYS A 19 -6.68 14.58 -7.64
C LYS A 19 -6.83 13.57 -8.78
N ASP A 20 -5.74 12.89 -9.12
CA ASP A 20 -5.73 11.86 -10.15
C ASP A 20 -6.62 10.68 -9.72
N LYS A 21 -7.68 10.44 -10.49
CA LYS A 21 -8.69 9.42 -10.19
C LYS A 21 -8.16 8.01 -10.45
N GLU A 22 -7.35 7.83 -11.49
CA GLU A 22 -6.80 6.52 -11.83
C GLU A 22 -5.76 6.11 -10.81
N LEU A 23 -4.85 7.01 -10.46
CA LEU A 23 -3.86 6.75 -9.42
C LEU A 23 -4.51 6.48 -8.07
N LYS A 24 -5.59 7.20 -7.73
CA LYS A 24 -6.36 6.95 -6.51
C LYS A 24 -7.04 5.58 -6.50
N LYS A 25 -7.51 5.11 -7.65
CA LYS A 25 -8.07 3.76 -7.81
C LYS A 25 -6.99 2.70 -7.60
N LYS A 26 -5.81 2.87 -8.21
CA LYS A 26 -4.67 1.96 -8.03
C LYS A 26 -4.25 1.83 -6.56
N PHE A 27 -4.19 2.95 -5.82
CA PHE A 27 -3.93 2.89 -4.37
C PHE A 27 -4.99 2.10 -3.60
N LYS A 28 -6.27 2.22 -3.97
CA LYS A 28 -7.35 1.47 -3.33
C LYS A 28 -7.21 -0.04 -3.60
N GLU A 29 -6.88 -0.42 -4.83
CA GLU A 29 -6.64 -1.82 -5.23
C GLU A 29 -5.42 -2.38 -4.48
N ALA A 30 -4.31 -1.64 -4.45
CA ALA A 30 -3.13 -2.03 -3.68
C ALA A 30 -3.43 -2.24 -2.19
N PHE A 31 -4.23 -1.35 -1.57
CA PHE A 31 -4.63 -1.55 -0.17
C PHE A 31 -5.49 -2.80 0.01
N MET A 32 -6.40 -3.11 -0.90
CA MET A 32 -7.21 -4.32 -0.84
C MET A 32 -6.35 -5.58 -0.95
N ASP A 33 -5.38 -5.60 -1.86
CA ASP A 33 -4.47 -6.73 -2.03
C ASP A 33 -3.60 -6.95 -0.80
N ILE A 34 -3.04 -5.89 -0.23
CA ILE A 34 -2.25 -5.95 1.01
C ILE A 34 -3.12 -6.44 2.17
N GLN A 35 -4.37 -6.01 2.26
CA GLN A 35 -5.28 -6.50 3.31
C GLN A 35 -5.66 -7.97 3.13
N LEU A 36 -5.65 -8.49 1.90
CA LEU A 36 -5.96 -9.88 1.63
C LEU A 36 -4.75 -10.78 1.92
N ASN A 37 -3.58 -10.43 1.38
CA ASN A 37 -2.36 -11.24 1.42
C ASN A 37 -1.12 -10.40 1.80
N PRO A 38 -1.00 -9.88 3.03
CA PRO A 38 0.04 -8.90 3.39
C PRO A 38 1.47 -9.43 3.31
N PHE A 39 1.68 -10.75 3.38
CA PHE A 39 2.99 -11.39 3.31
C PHE A 39 3.38 -11.82 1.90
N GLU A 40 2.44 -11.75 0.94
CA GLU A 40 2.67 -12.08 -0.48
C GLU A 40 2.55 -10.85 -1.39
N ALA A 41 1.93 -9.77 -0.89
CA ALA A 41 1.78 -8.51 -1.60
C ALA A 41 3.08 -7.71 -1.64
N GLY A 42 3.78 -7.75 -2.78
CA GLY A 42 4.97 -6.96 -3.05
C GLY A 42 6.28 -7.66 -2.71
N GLU A 43 7.37 -6.89 -2.65
CA GLU A 43 8.74 -7.39 -2.47
C GLU A 43 9.32 -6.99 -1.12
N THR A 44 9.97 -7.93 -0.45
CA THR A 44 10.68 -7.66 0.81
C THR A 44 11.87 -6.72 0.58
N LYS A 45 11.99 -5.71 1.43
CA LYS A 45 13.15 -4.81 1.44
C LYS A 45 14.23 -5.37 2.38
N THR A 46 15.46 -4.95 2.13
CA THR A 46 16.66 -5.40 2.85
C THR A 46 17.37 -4.23 3.54
N GLY A 47 18.36 -4.52 4.40
CA GLY A 47 19.10 -3.51 5.15
C GLY A 47 18.24 -2.82 6.21
N ASP A 48 18.32 -1.49 6.31
CA ASP A 48 17.56 -0.69 7.29
C ASP A 48 16.03 -0.80 7.11
N LEU A 49 15.57 -1.23 5.93
CA LEU A 49 14.16 -1.45 5.62
C LEU A 49 13.74 -2.93 5.75
N ALA A 50 14.59 -3.78 6.34
CA ALA A 50 14.24 -5.17 6.61
C ALA A 50 12.94 -5.27 7.42
N GLY A 51 11.99 -6.09 6.95
CA GLY A 51 10.65 -6.21 7.53
C GLY A 51 9.60 -5.30 6.89
N VAL A 52 9.98 -4.46 5.92
CA VAL A 52 9.04 -3.67 5.10
C VAL A 52 8.89 -4.31 3.73
N TYR A 53 7.68 -4.24 3.17
CA TYR A 53 7.36 -4.68 1.81
C TYR A 53 7.16 -3.46 0.91
N GLY A 54 7.71 -3.49 -0.30
CA GLY A 54 7.42 -2.52 -1.34
C GLY A 54 6.41 -3.08 -2.32
N TYR A 55 5.30 -2.38 -2.50
CA TYR A 55 4.27 -2.73 -3.47
C TYR A 55 4.40 -1.79 -4.68
N ASP A 56 4.60 -2.35 -5.87
CA ASP A 56 4.59 -1.59 -7.12
C ASP A 56 3.16 -1.56 -7.68
N ILE A 57 2.62 -0.36 -7.84
CA ILE A 57 1.25 -0.13 -8.33
C ILE A 57 1.16 -0.08 -9.87
N TYR A 58 2.28 -0.27 -10.56
CA TYR A 58 2.38 -0.28 -12.02
C TYR A 58 2.82 -1.63 -12.60
N LEU A 59 3.28 -2.56 -11.76
CA LEU A 59 3.47 -3.97 -12.12
C LEU A 59 2.12 -4.69 -12.10
#